data_AF-A0A6B9Z1A5-F1
#
_entry.id   AF-A0A6B9Z1A5-F1
#
_cell.length_a   1.000
_cell.length_b   1.000
_cell.length_c   1.000
_cell.angle_alpha   90.00
_cell.angle_beta   90.00
_cell.angle_gamma   90.00
#
_symmetry.space_group_name_H-M   'P 1'
#
loop_
_entity.id
_entity.type
_entity.pdbx_description
1 polymer ?
#
loop_
_entity_poly.entity_id
_entity_poly.type
_entity_poly.pdbx_seq_one_letter_code
_entity_poly.pdbx_strand_id
1 'polypeptide(L)'
;MRKHNLFFLFLIFLSLKSTFIFAQLPVQVRSGLIYINDGTIGSRKPNKYAALTDSLDKNLKLHPNDTTSLFFRAVLYLSLNRVIVNPDLGNKTAFNNLVTAKNMVEKAITLKMQDFYLKVLRAEIYRELTFRLGGDESWKFNSNQITQRRTRFNSYKELANKYYDDLAVFDSNNANDYLMLKVKNKYPL
;
A
#
# COMPACT_ATOMS: atom_id res chain seq x y z
N MET A 1 14.96 19.98 52.16
CA MET A 1 14.27 20.14 50.86
C MET A 1 12.77 20.30 51.11
N ARG A 2 12.17 21.43 50.69
CA ARG A 2 10.75 21.75 50.93
C ARG A 2 9.84 20.73 50.22
N LYS A 3 8.79 20.27 50.91
CA LYS A 3 7.76 19.32 50.40
C LYS A 3 7.20 19.71 49.02
N HIS A 4 7.27 20.99 48.65
CA HIS A 4 6.80 21.52 47.37
C HIS A 4 7.68 21.12 46.18
N ASN A 5 8.99 20.91 46.39
CA ASN A 5 9.89 20.47 45.32
C ASN A 5 9.67 19.00 44.95
N LEU A 6 9.26 18.17 45.91
CA LEU A 6 8.94 16.76 45.68
C LEU A 6 7.62 16.61 44.89
N PHE A 7 6.62 17.46 45.21
CA PHE A 7 5.34 17.49 44.49
C PHE A 7 5.49 17.96 43.04
N PHE A 8 6.38 18.94 42.81
CA PHE A 8 6.70 19.43 41.46
C PHE A 8 7.42 18.38 40.60
N LEU A 9 8.38 17.64 41.20
CA LEU A 9 9.03 16.50 40.55
C LEU A 9 8.07 15.35 40.23
N PHE A 10 7.10 15.09 41.11
CA PHE A 10 6.05 14.09 40.88
C PHE A 10 5.11 14.46 39.74
N LEU A 11 4.75 15.75 39.60
CA LEU A 11 3.96 16.28 38.48
C LEU A 11 4.70 16.19 37.13
N ILE A 12 6.02 16.45 37.11
CA ILE A 12 6.86 16.28 35.91
C ILE A 12 6.96 14.80 35.51
N PHE A 13 7.03 13.89 36.49
CA PHE A 13 7.03 12.45 36.21
C PHE A 13 5.67 11.94 35.72
N LEU A 14 4.55 12.55 36.14
CA LEU A 14 3.22 12.25 35.62
C LEU A 14 2.99 12.81 34.21
N SER A 15 3.55 13.97 33.87
CA SER A 15 3.42 14.55 32.52
C SER A 15 4.28 13.86 31.46
N LEU A 16 5.35 13.16 31.85
CA LEU A 16 6.17 12.34 30.95
C LEU A 16 5.53 10.98 30.58
N LYS A 17 4.40 10.60 31.19
CA LYS A 17 3.64 9.40 30.80
C LYS A 17 2.59 9.67 29.71
N SER A 18 2.71 10.77 28.96
CA SER A 18 1.86 11.00 27.79
C SER A 18 2.29 10.13 26.60
N THR A 19 1.54 9.04 26.42
CA THR A 19 1.13 8.46 25.12
C THR A 19 2.21 8.00 24.13
N PHE A 20 2.71 6.76 24.29
CA PHE A 20 2.99 5.94 23.11
C PHE A 20 1.69 5.26 22.67
N ILE A 21 0.84 6.01 21.98
CA ILE A 21 -0.29 5.43 21.27
C ILE A 21 0.27 4.83 19.97
N PHE A 22 0.52 3.51 19.95
CA PHE A 22 0.78 2.76 18.72
C PHE A 22 -0.51 2.59 17.90
N ALA A 23 -1.29 3.65 17.67
CA ALA A 23 -2.59 3.55 16.99
C ALA A 23 -2.49 3.35 15.48
N GLN A 24 -1.33 3.60 14.88
CA GLN A 24 -1.17 3.51 13.43
C GLN A 24 -0.54 2.17 13.04
N LEU A 25 -1.09 1.54 12.01
CA LEU A 25 -0.59 0.28 11.46
C LEU A 25 0.89 0.46 11.09
N PRO A 26 1.83 -0.27 11.73
CA PRO A 26 3.24 -0.08 11.45
C PRO A 26 3.54 -0.48 10.01
N VAL A 27 4.11 0.44 9.25
CA VAL A 27 4.55 0.24 7.87
C VAL A 27 6.04 0.52 7.73
N GLN A 28 6.71 -0.20 6.84
CA GLN A 28 8.12 -0.01 6.53
C GLN A 28 8.35 -0.22 5.02
N VAL A 29 9.43 0.35 4.49
CA VAL A 29 9.93 0.02 3.14
C VAL A 29 11.14 -0.89 3.28
N ARG A 30 11.15 -1.99 2.53
CA ARG A 30 12.29 -2.90 2.43
C ARG A 30 12.45 -3.31 0.97
N SER A 31 13.64 -3.16 0.42
CA SER A 31 13.94 -3.52 -0.97
C SER A 31 12.95 -2.86 -1.96
N GLY A 32 12.68 -1.57 -1.74
CA GLY A 32 11.77 -0.77 -2.57
C GLY A 32 10.27 -1.10 -2.47
N LEU A 33 9.87 -2.05 -1.62
CA LEU A 33 8.47 -2.47 -1.43
C LEU A 33 7.97 -2.07 -0.04
N ILE A 34 6.69 -1.73 0.07
CA ILE A 34 6.08 -1.37 1.36
C ILE A 34 5.64 -2.65 2.10
N TYR A 35 5.70 -2.71 3.41
CA TYR A 35 5.24 -3.86 4.20
C TYR A 35 4.63 -3.41 5.52
N ILE A 36 3.63 -4.16 5.99
CA ILE A 36 3.16 -4.04 7.37
C ILE A 36 4.21 -4.70 8.29
N ASN A 37 4.75 -3.94 9.23
CA ASN A 37 5.78 -4.36 10.19
C ASN A 37 5.18 -4.67 11.58
N ASP A 38 4.27 -5.63 11.63
CA ASP A 38 3.51 -5.98 12.85
C ASP A 38 3.94 -7.32 13.47
N GLY A 39 5.17 -7.77 13.16
CA GLY A 39 5.73 -9.03 13.64
C GLY A 39 5.13 -10.30 13.03
N THR A 40 4.20 -10.20 12.07
CA THR A 40 3.62 -11.40 11.43
C THR A 40 4.65 -12.12 10.57
N ILE A 41 4.89 -13.39 10.85
CA ILE A 41 5.69 -14.29 10.01
C ILE A 41 4.74 -15.05 9.06
N GLY A 42 5.08 -15.09 7.78
CA GLY A 42 4.29 -15.80 6.75
C GLY A 42 3.10 -15.00 6.21
N SER A 43 2.09 -15.72 5.71
CA SER A 43 0.92 -15.12 5.06
C SER A 43 0.03 -14.38 6.06
N ARG A 44 -0.25 -13.12 5.77
CA ARG A 44 -1.14 -12.27 6.55
C ARG A 44 -2.58 -12.76 6.43
N LYS A 45 -3.23 -12.99 7.57
CA LYS A 45 -4.64 -13.42 7.63
C LYS A 45 -5.56 -12.21 7.68
N PRO A 46 -6.60 -12.10 6.82
CA PRO A 46 -7.55 -10.99 6.83
C PRO A 46 -8.17 -10.73 8.22
N ASN A 47 -8.52 -11.79 8.95
CA ASN A 47 -9.14 -11.69 10.28
C ASN A 47 -8.30 -10.93 11.31
N LYS A 48 -6.95 -10.91 11.17
CA LYS A 48 -6.07 -10.15 12.07
C LYS A 48 -6.36 -8.64 12.00
N TYR A 49 -6.76 -8.15 10.84
CA TYR A 49 -6.97 -6.73 10.57
C TYR A 49 -8.45 -6.35 10.50
N ALA A 50 -9.37 -7.23 10.92
CA ALA A 50 -10.81 -6.99 10.80
C ALA A 50 -11.24 -5.71 11.54
N ALA A 51 -10.90 -5.58 12.82
CA ALA A 51 -11.25 -4.39 13.62
C ALA A 51 -10.66 -3.08 13.05
N LEU A 52 -9.41 -3.13 12.57
CA LEU A 52 -8.79 -1.98 11.91
C LEU A 52 -9.50 -1.64 10.60
N THR A 53 -9.85 -2.65 9.80
CA THR A 53 -10.58 -2.49 8.54
C THR A 53 -11.93 -1.83 8.77
N ASP A 54 -12.69 -2.32 9.75
CA ASP A 54 -14.01 -1.77 10.09
C ASP A 54 -13.89 -0.32 10.58
N SER A 55 -12.87 -0.01 11.37
CA SER A 55 -12.60 1.35 11.83
C SER A 55 -12.26 2.29 10.67
N LEU A 56 -11.37 1.88 9.76
CA LEU A 56 -11.00 2.65 8.57
C LEU A 56 -12.21 2.84 7.64
N ASP A 57 -13.00 1.80 7.42
CA ASP A 57 -14.18 1.85 6.55
C ASP A 57 -15.27 2.75 7.14
N LYS A 58 -15.45 2.73 8.47
CA LYS A 58 -16.34 3.67 9.17
C LYS A 58 -15.82 5.12 9.02
N ASN A 59 -14.51 5.33 9.19
CA ASN A 59 -13.94 6.67 9.07
C ASN A 59 -14.07 7.21 7.64
N LEU A 60 -13.79 6.40 6.62
CA LEU A 60 -13.93 6.80 5.22
C LEU A 60 -15.38 7.06 4.79
N LYS A 61 -16.36 6.47 5.48
CA LYS A 61 -17.78 6.80 5.29
C LYS A 61 -18.11 8.20 5.82
N LEU A 62 -17.58 8.56 6.99
CA LEU A 62 -17.84 9.86 7.63
C LEU A 62 -16.96 10.99 7.07
N HIS A 63 -15.72 10.64 6.73
CA HIS A 63 -14.65 11.53 6.30
C HIS A 63 -13.98 10.95 5.05
N PRO A 64 -14.64 10.99 3.88
CA PRO A 64 -14.16 10.33 2.67
C PRO A 64 -12.84 10.88 2.12
N ASN A 65 -12.41 12.04 2.60
CA ASN A 65 -11.16 12.70 2.21
C ASN A 65 -10.06 12.54 3.26
N ASP A 66 -10.26 11.72 4.29
CA ASP A 66 -9.22 11.41 5.27
C ASP A 66 -8.08 10.61 4.60
N THR A 67 -6.98 11.30 4.32
CA THR A 67 -5.85 10.74 3.54
C THR A 67 -5.13 9.62 4.30
N THR A 68 -5.07 9.71 5.62
CA THR A 68 -4.53 8.66 6.50
C THR A 68 -5.30 7.35 6.35
N SER A 69 -6.63 7.41 6.36
CA SER A 69 -7.48 6.23 6.22
C SER A 69 -7.42 5.68 4.80
N LEU A 70 -7.38 6.54 3.78
CA LEU A 70 -7.17 6.13 2.40
C LEU A 70 -5.84 5.36 2.26
N PHE A 71 -4.77 5.88 2.86
CA PHE A 71 -3.45 5.25 2.86
C PHE A 71 -3.47 3.88 3.54
N PHE A 72 -3.87 3.79 4.81
CA PHE A 72 -3.82 2.51 5.54
C PHE A 72 -4.78 1.47 4.95
N ARG A 73 -5.94 1.89 4.45
CA ARG A 73 -6.86 0.97 3.80
C ARG A 73 -6.30 0.42 2.50
N ALA A 74 -5.59 1.24 1.72
CA ALA A 74 -4.87 0.80 0.53
C ALA A 74 -3.69 -0.14 0.87
N VAL A 75 -2.96 0.11 1.95
CA VAL A 75 -1.90 -0.80 2.44
C VAL A 75 -2.47 -2.18 2.77
N LEU A 76 -3.62 -2.25 3.43
CA LEU A 76 -4.30 -3.52 3.74
C LEU A 76 -4.75 -4.24 2.46
N TYR A 77 -5.36 -3.51 1.52
CA TYR A 77 -5.73 -4.09 0.23
C TYR A 77 -4.53 -4.64 -0.53
N LEU A 78 -3.43 -3.90 -0.62
CA LEU A 78 -2.20 -4.39 -1.24
C LEU A 78 -1.72 -5.65 -0.51
N SER A 79 -1.49 -5.56 0.81
CA SER A 79 -0.87 -6.62 1.60
C SER A 79 -1.63 -7.95 1.56
N LEU A 80 -2.96 -7.92 1.48
CA LEU A 80 -3.81 -9.11 1.43
C LEU A 80 -4.06 -9.62 0.01
N ASN A 81 -3.69 -8.86 -1.03
CA ASN A 81 -3.97 -9.19 -2.43
C ASN A 81 -2.72 -9.15 -3.32
N ARG A 82 -1.51 -9.19 -2.75
CA ARG A 82 -0.27 -9.44 -3.50
C ARG A 82 -0.28 -10.82 -4.15
N VAL A 83 0.43 -10.97 -5.26
CA VAL A 83 0.59 -12.28 -5.93
C VAL A 83 1.22 -13.32 -4.98
N ILE A 84 2.17 -12.94 -4.13
CA ILE A 84 2.77 -13.87 -3.16
C ILE A 84 1.76 -14.40 -2.11
N VAL A 85 0.70 -13.64 -1.80
CA VAL A 85 -0.34 -14.04 -0.85
C VAL A 85 -1.50 -14.75 -1.56
N ASN A 86 -1.82 -14.31 -2.77
CA ASN A 86 -2.88 -14.86 -3.60
C ASN A 86 -2.29 -15.14 -5.00
N PRO A 87 -1.75 -16.34 -5.25
CA PRO A 87 -0.94 -16.63 -6.44
C PRO A 87 -1.75 -16.80 -7.73
N ASP A 88 -3.07 -17.01 -7.63
CA ASP A 88 -3.94 -17.06 -8.80
C ASP A 88 -4.01 -15.68 -9.49
N LEU A 89 -3.36 -15.56 -10.64
CA LEU A 89 -3.33 -14.32 -11.42
C LEU A 89 -4.74 -13.94 -11.91
N GLY A 90 -5.60 -14.92 -12.19
CA GLY A 90 -6.98 -14.74 -12.65
C GLY A 90 -7.96 -14.37 -11.55
N ASN A 91 -7.51 -14.23 -10.30
CA ASN A 91 -8.37 -13.94 -9.16
C ASN A 91 -9.00 -12.54 -9.26
N LYS A 92 -10.29 -12.51 -9.66
CA LYS A 92 -11.06 -11.28 -9.85
C LYS A 92 -11.20 -10.45 -8.58
N THR A 93 -11.35 -11.10 -7.42
CA THR A 93 -11.47 -10.41 -6.13
C THR A 93 -10.17 -9.69 -5.78
N ALA A 94 -9.03 -10.37 -5.95
CA ALA A 94 -7.72 -9.76 -5.72
C ALA A 94 -7.46 -8.57 -6.66
N PHE A 95 -7.79 -8.73 -7.95
CA PHE A 95 -7.69 -7.64 -8.92
C PHE A 95 -8.56 -6.44 -8.53
N ASN A 96 -9.83 -6.66 -8.20
CA ASN A 96 -10.75 -5.58 -7.82
C ASN A 96 -10.28 -4.87 -6.54
N ASN A 97 -9.80 -5.61 -5.54
CA ASN A 97 -9.24 -5.04 -4.32
C ASN A 97 -8.02 -4.15 -4.61
N LEU A 98 -7.13 -4.56 -5.52
CA LEU A 98 -6.00 -3.73 -5.94
C LEU A 98 -6.44 -2.49 -6.72
N VAL A 99 -7.50 -2.59 -7.54
CA VAL A 99 -8.09 -1.41 -8.19
C VAL A 99 -8.68 -0.43 -7.17
N THR A 100 -9.35 -0.93 -6.13
CA THR A 100 -9.81 -0.09 -5.01
C THR A 100 -8.64 0.58 -4.30
N ALA A 101 -7.57 -0.16 -4.00
CA ALA A 101 -6.35 0.38 -3.40
C ALA A 101 -5.74 1.49 -4.27
N LYS A 102 -5.64 1.26 -5.59
CA LYS A 102 -5.18 2.25 -6.56
C LYS A 102 -6.00 3.54 -6.45
N ASN A 103 -7.33 3.43 -6.50
CA ASN A 103 -8.21 4.59 -6.43
C ASN A 103 -8.05 5.37 -5.10
N MET A 104 -7.87 4.67 -3.99
CA MET A 104 -7.62 5.30 -2.68
C MET A 104 -6.30 6.08 -2.65
N VAL A 105 -5.23 5.50 -3.19
CA VAL A 105 -3.91 6.16 -3.30
C VAL A 105 -3.96 7.37 -4.21
N GLU A 106 -4.56 7.25 -5.40
CA GLU A 106 -4.72 8.36 -6.33
C GLU A 106 -5.56 9.51 -5.72
N LYS A 107 -6.59 9.16 -4.94
CA LYS A 107 -7.39 10.14 -4.20
C LYS A 107 -6.55 10.85 -3.13
N ALA A 108 -5.77 10.11 -2.34
CA ALA A 108 -4.89 10.70 -1.32
C ALA A 108 -3.86 11.67 -1.94
N ILE A 109 -3.31 11.33 -3.11
CA ILE A 109 -2.39 12.19 -3.87
C ILE A 109 -3.10 13.45 -4.39
N THR A 110 -4.31 13.32 -4.92
CA THR A 110 -5.14 14.47 -5.35
C THR A 110 -5.41 15.43 -4.19
N LEU A 111 -5.64 14.87 -3.00
CA LEU A 111 -5.79 15.58 -1.73
C LEU A 111 -4.46 16.08 -1.13
N LYS A 112 -3.37 16.04 -1.92
CA LYS A 112 -2.06 16.60 -1.60
C LYS A 112 -1.32 15.94 -0.44
N MET A 113 -1.62 14.67 -0.11
CA MET A 113 -0.79 13.91 0.83
C MET A 113 0.65 13.77 0.29
N GLN A 114 1.61 14.37 0.98
CA GLN A 114 3.05 14.35 0.62
C GLN A 114 3.80 13.34 1.50
N ASP A 115 3.45 12.07 1.38
CA ASP A 115 4.06 11.00 2.15
C ASP A 115 4.93 10.09 1.25
N PHE A 116 6.12 9.72 1.73
CA PHE A 116 7.03 8.86 0.99
C PHE A 116 6.48 7.43 0.84
N TYR A 117 5.90 6.87 1.89
CA TYR A 117 5.30 5.53 1.86
C TYR A 117 4.12 5.49 0.87
N LEU A 118 3.36 6.58 0.73
CA LEU A 118 2.31 6.69 -0.29
C LEU A 118 2.86 6.57 -1.71
N LYS A 119 4.03 7.15 -2.00
CA LYS A 119 4.70 7.03 -3.30
C LYS A 119 5.12 5.58 -3.59
N VAL A 120 5.73 4.92 -2.60
CA VAL A 120 6.12 3.50 -2.70
C VAL A 120 4.89 2.61 -2.88
N LEU A 121 3.84 2.83 -2.07
CA LEU A 121 2.57 2.11 -2.15
C LEU A 121 1.92 2.26 -3.54
N ARG A 122 1.96 3.46 -4.12
CA ARG A 122 1.47 3.72 -5.48
C ARG A 122 2.22 2.86 -6.49
N ALA A 123 3.55 2.97 -6.56
CA ALA A 123 4.37 2.21 -7.50
C ALA A 123 4.10 0.69 -7.39
N GLU A 124 3.98 0.21 -6.16
CA GLU A 124 3.76 -1.20 -5.90
C GLU A 124 2.36 -1.69 -6.32
N ILE A 125 1.29 -0.93 -6.03
CA ILE A 125 -0.07 -1.31 -6.46
C ILE A 125 -0.14 -1.42 -7.98
N TYR A 126 0.43 -0.46 -8.73
CA TYR A 126 0.45 -0.54 -10.19
C TYR A 126 1.27 -1.73 -10.67
N ARG A 127 2.41 -2.04 -10.04
CA ARG A 127 3.19 -3.25 -10.35
C ARG A 127 2.36 -4.53 -10.13
N GLU A 128 1.71 -4.68 -8.99
CA GLU A 128 0.88 -5.86 -8.70
C GLU A 128 -0.31 -5.98 -9.68
N LEU A 129 -0.92 -4.87 -10.08
CA LEU A 129 -1.96 -4.87 -11.12
C LEU A 129 -1.44 -5.39 -12.47
N THR A 130 -0.18 -5.13 -12.83
CA THR A 130 0.40 -5.72 -14.05
C THR A 130 0.53 -7.23 -13.94
N PHE A 131 0.95 -7.77 -12.79
CA PHE A 131 1.08 -9.21 -12.62
C PHE A 131 -0.27 -9.92 -12.70
N ARG A 132 -1.33 -9.33 -12.13
CA ARG A 132 -2.70 -9.86 -12.26
C ARG A 132 -3.17 -9.97 -13.71
N LEU A 133 -2.68 -9.09 -14.58
CA LEU A 133 -3.00 -9.11 -16.01
C LEU A 133 -1.98 -9.90 -16.85
N GLY A 134 -0.87 -10.34 -16.26
CA GLY A 134 0.27 -10.91 -16.97
C GLY A 134 0.17 -12.42 -17.28
N GLY A 135 -0.94 -13.07 -16.92
CA GLY A 135 -1.21 -14.46 -17.30
C GLY A 135 -1.85 -14.57 -18.69
N ASP A 136 -1.50 -15.62 -19.44
CA ASP A 136 -2.18 -15.94 -20.70
C ASP A 136 -3.58 -16.49 -20.39
N GLU A 137 -4.59 -15.67 -20.68
CA GLU A 137 -6.01 -16.01 -20.55
C GLU A 137 -6.71 -15.98 -21.93
N SER A 138 -5.98 -16.21 -23.03
CA SER A 138 -6.53 -16.25 -24.40
C SER A 138 -7.59 -17.34 -24.59
N TRP A 139 -7.51 -18.44 -23.84
CA TRP A 139 -8.52 -19.50 -23.80
C TRP A 139 -9.84 -19.06 -23.15
N LYS A 140 -9.83 -17.98 -22.37
CA LYS A 140 -10.97 -17.50 -21.56
C LYS A 140 -11.64 -16.26 -22.13
N PHE A 141 -10.90 -15.44 -22.86
CA PHE A 141 -11.36 -14.13 -23.32
C PHE A 141 -11.35 -14.04 -24.84
N ASN A 142 -12.33 -13.32 -25.38
CA ASN A 142 -12.36 -13.01 -26.81
C ASN A 142 -11.33 -11.92 -27.17
N SER A 143 -11.10 -11.73 -28.48
CA SER A 143 -10.11 -10.76 -29.00
C SER A 143 -10.29 -9.33 -28.48
N ASN A 144 -11.53 -8.85 -28.36
CA ASN A 144 -11.82 -7.50 -27.84
C ASN A 144 -11.44 -7.39 -26.36
N GLN A 145 -11.78 -8.41 -25.55
CA GLN A 145 -11.42 -8.46 -24.13
C GLN A 145 -9.90 -8.56 -23.94
N ILE A 146 -9.22 -9.37 -24.74
CA ILE A 146 -7.75 -9.46 -24.74
C ILE A 146 -7.12 -8.12 -25.07
N THR A 147 -7.64 -7.40 -26.06
CA THR A 147 -7.15 -6.06 -26.43
C THR A 147 -7.31 -5.07 -25.27
N GLN A 148 -8.47 -5.04 -24.61
CA GLN A 148 -8.69 -4.19 -23.44
C GLN A 148 -7.75 -4.53 -22.27
N ARG A 149 -7.52 -5.82 -22.03
CA ARG A 149 -6.60 -6.28 -20.99
C ARG A 149 -5.15 -5.89 -21.30
N ARG A 150 -4.71 -6.05 -22.56
CA ARG A 150 -3.40 -5.60 -23.03
C ARG A 150 -3.21 -4.11 -22.82
N THR A 151 -4.20 -3.29 -23.18
CA THR A 151 -4.16 -1.83 -22.95
C THR A 151 -4.01 -1.50 -21.47
N ARG A 152 -4.79 -2.14 -20.59
CA ARG A 152 -4.69 -1.94 -19.14
C ARG A 152 -3.34 -2.37 -18.59
N PHE A 153 -2.82 -3.53 -19.02
CA PHE A 153 -1.50 -4.01 -18.62
C PHE A 153 -0.42 -3.00 -18.99
N ASN A 154 -0.40 -2.53 -20.24
CA ASN A 154 0.61 -1.59 -20.72
C ASN A 154 0.54 -0.26 -19.97
N SER A 155 -0.67 0.28 -19.76
CA SER A 155 -0.85 1.51 -18.98
C SER A 155 -0.37 1.36 -17.53
N TYR A 156 -0.70 0.25 -16.86
CA TYR A 156 -0.22 0.01 -15.50
C TYR A 156 1.29 -0.20 -15.44
N LYS A 157 1.87 -0.87 -16.44
CA LYS A 157 3.32 -1.07 -16.56
C LYS A 157 4.06 0.26 -16.73
N GLU A 158 3.58 1.12 -17.61
CA GLU A 158 4.16 2.44 -17.85
C GLU A 158 4.15 3.29 -16.57
N LEU A 159 3.00 3.35 -15.90
CA LEU A 159 2.86 4.10 -14.65
C LEU A 159 3.69 3.51 -13.51
N ALA A 160 3.69 2.19 -13.33
CA ALA A 160 4.53 1.53 -12.33
C ALA A 160 6.01 1.87 -12.53
N ASN A 161 6.50 1.72 -13.77
CA ASN A 161 7.90 1.98 -14.10
C ASN A 161 8.26 3.45 -13.91
N LYS A 162 7.39 4.37 -14.36
CA LYS A 162 7.56 5.80 -14.12
C LYS A 162 7.64 6.11 -12.62
N TYR A 163 6.77 5.54 -11.79
CA TYR A 163 6.81 5.80 -10.35
C TYR A 163 8.04 5.23 -9.67
N TYR A 164 8.57 4.09 -10.13
CA TYR A 164 9.86 3.59 -9.64
C TYR A 164 11.03 4.46 -10.11
N ASP A 165 10.98 5.02 -11.31
CA ASP A 165 11.99 5.99 -11.78
C ASP A 165 11.94 7.27 -10.92
N ASP A 166 10.74 7.80 -10.65
CA ASP A 166 10.53 8.95 -9.76
C ASP A 166 11.04 8.67 -8.33
N LEU A 167 10.84 7.44 -7.81
CA LEU A 167 11.36 7.00 -6.51
C LEU A 167 12.87 6.88 -6.48
N ALA A 168 13.49 6.38 -7.55
CA ALA A 168 14.94 6.28 -7.66
C ALA A 168 15.63 7.64 -7.67
N VAL A 169 14.96 8.68 -8.19
CA VAL A 169 15.43 10.07 -8.07
C VAL A 169 15.20 10.62 -6.66
N PHE A 170 14.02 10.37 -6.08
CA PHE A 170 13.64 10.91 -4.77
C PHE A 170 14.43 10.30 -3.59
N ASP A 171 14.72 9.01 -3.65
CA ASP A 171 15.46 8.24 -2.65
C ASP A 171 16.67 7.55 -3.31
N SER A 172 17.63 8.38 -3.71
CA SER A 172 18.78 7.98 -4.51
C SER A 172 19.68 6.95 -3.84
N ASN A 173 19.73 6.94 -2.51
CA ASN A 173 20.48 5.96 -1.73
C ASN A 173 19.95 4.52 -1.90
N ASN A 174 18.66 4.37 -2.23
CA ASN A 174 18.01 3.08 -2.50
C ASN A 174 17.59 2.95 -3.97
N ALA A 175 18.13 3.78 -4.87
CA ALA A 175 17.74 3.82 -6.29
C ALA A 175 17.71 2.43 -6.96
N ASN A 176 18.73 1.62 -6.70
CA ASN A 176 18.84 0.28 -7.29
C ASN A 176 17.65 -0.63 -6.90
N ASP A 177 17.16 -0.54 -5.66
CA ASP A 177 16.03 -1.34 -5.19
C ASP A 177 14.77 -1.02 -6.02
N TYR A 178 14.51 0.26 -6.31
CA TYR A 178 13.38 0.67 -7.14
C TYR A 178 13.54 0.25 -8.60
N LEU A 179 14.73 0.45 -9.18
CA LEU A 179 15.00 0.10 -10.57
C LEU A 179 14.86 -1.40 -10.84
N MET A 180 15.20 -2.24 -9.86
CA MET A 180 15.04 -3.69 -9.95
C MET A 180 13.58 -4.14 -9.93
N LEU A 181 12.66 -3.34 -9.39
CA LEU A 181 11.22 -3.63 -9.32
C LEU A 181 10.44 -3.27 -10.60
N LYS A 182 11.08 -2.62 -11.57
CA LYS A 182 10.45 -2.25 -12.83
C LYS A 182 9.93 -3.49 -13.58
N VAL A 183 8.72 -3.37 -14.11
CA VAL A 183 8.05 -4.43 -14.88
C VAL A 183 8.71 -4.52 -16.26
N LYS A 184 9.43 -5.61 -16.52
CA LYS A 184 10.12 -5.87 -17.80
C LYS A 184 9.26 -6.66 -18.78
N ASN A 185 8.41 -7.54 -18.27
CA ASN A 185 7.58 -8.46 -19.06
C ASN A 185 6.67 -7.71 -20.06
N LYS A 186 6.45 -8.33 -21.22
CA LYS A 186 5.41 -7.92 -22.16
C LYS A 186 4.09 -8.60 -21.74
N TYR A 187 2.97 -8.04 -22.20
CA TYR A 187 1.70 -8.76 -22.08
C TYR A 187 1.84 -10.09 -22.84
N PRO A 188 1.46 -11.24 -22.26
CA PRO A 188 1.48 -12.50 -22.99
C PRO A 188 0.51 -12.38 -24.16
N LEU A 189 0.81 -13.00 -25.32
CA LEU A 189 0.18 -12.84 -26.64
C LEU A 189 0.92 -11.88 -27.58
#